data_AF-A0A0R3PSA6-F1
#
_entry.id   AF-A0A0R3PSA6-F1
#
_cell.length_a   1.000
_cell.length_b   1.000
_cell.length_c   1.000
_cell.angle_alpha   90.00
_cell.angle_beta   90.00
_cell.angle_gamma   90.00
#
_symmetry.space_group_name_H-M   'P 1'
#
loop_
_entity.id
_entity.type
_entity.pdbx_description
1 polymer ?
#
loop_
_entity_poly.entity_id
_entity_poly.type
_entity_poly.pdbx_seq_one_letter_code
_entity_poly.pdbx_strand_id
1 'polypeptide(L)'
;MRRDWLTIKEYVDAQKELGSCLPEFRDSVSRSFKLGASVGVPCGLYVAYKHHGFNVRAFVGKSVAMWMATTMCFSCLGIITATYNCLRVKM
;
A
#
# COMPACT_ATOMS: atom_id res chain seq x y z
N MET A 1 2.71 -36.12 -12.61
CA MET A 1 3.28 -34.81 -12.99
C MET A 1 2.48 -33.72 -12.30
N ARG A 2 3.12 -32.94 -11.42
CA ARG A 2 2.49 -31.79 -10.74
C ARG A 2 2.26 -30.73 -11.82
N ARG A 3 1.01 -30.37 -12.09
CA ARG A 3 0.66 -29.36 -13.09
C ARG A 3 1.03 -27.99 -12.52
N ASP A 4 2.06 -27.34 -13.08
CA ASP A 4 2.56 -26.03 -12.59
C ASP A 4 1.65 -24.84 -12.97
N TRP A 5 0.60 -25.08 -13.76
CA TRP A 5 -0.34 -24.04 -14.19
C TRP A 5 -1.77 -24.58 -14.17
N LEU A 6 -2.60 -23.97 -13.32
CA LEU A 6 -4.06 -24.13 -13.32
C LEU A 6 -4.61 -23.47 -14.59
N THR A 7 -5.57 -24.13 -15.23
CA THR A 7 -6.42 -23.41 -16.19
C THR A 7 -7.20 -22.32 -15.48
N ILE A 8 -7.57 -21.25 -16.19
CA ILE A 8 -8.32 -20.09 -15.61
C ILE A 8 -9.53 -20.58 -14.79
N LYS A 9 -10.19 -21.64 -15.26
CA LYS A 9 -11.34 -22.24 -14.58
C LYS A 9 -10.98 -22.84 -13.22
N GLU A 10 -9.92 -23.66 -13.13
CA GLU A 10 -9.49 -24.27 -11.88
C GLU A 10 -8.97 -23.23 -10.87
N TYR A 11 -8.38 -22.13 -11.37
CA TYR A 11 -7.97 -21.00 -10.52
C TYR A 11 -9.17 -20.26 -9.93
N VAL A 12 -10.20 -20.01 -10.73
CA VAL A 12 -11.45 -19.37 -10.28
C VAL A 12 -12.18 -20.25 -9.27
N ASP A 13 -12.24 -21.56 -9.50
CA ASP A 13 -12.85 -22.52 -8.57
C ASP A 13 -12.07 -22.57 -7.25
N ALA A 14 -10.74 -22.59 -7.28
CA ALA A 14 -9.89 -22.54 -6.08
C ALA A 14 -10.04 -21.21 -5.30
N GLN A 15 -10.15 -20.07 -5.98
CA GLN A 15 -10.44 -18.79 -5.33
C GLN A 15 -11.83 -18.75 -4.70
N LYS A 16 -12.81 -19.45 -5.29
CA LYS A 16 -14.17 -19.54 -4.78
C LYS A 16 -14.26 -20.43 -3.54
N GLU A 17 -13.45 -21.49 -3.47
CA GLU A 17 -13.32 -22.37 -2.31
C GLU A 17 -12.55 -21.74 -1.14
N LEU A 18 -11.48 -20.99 -1.42
CA LEU A 18 -10.64 -20.34 -0.40
C LEU A 18 -11.34 -19.20 0.35
N GLY A 19 -12.47 -18.71 -0.16
CA GLY A 19 -13.23 -17.64 0.47
C GLY A 19 -12.54 -16.27 0.39
N SER A 20 -13.29 -15.23 0.72
CA SER A 20 -12.87 -13.84 0.51
C SER A 20 -11.63 -13.47 1.35
N CYS A 21 -10.52 -13.12 0.70
CA CYS A 21 -9.30 -12.60 1.37
C CYS A 21 -9.50 -11.21 2.00
N LEU A 22 -10.73 -10.72 2.13
CA LEU A 22 -11.09 -9.39 2.61
C LEU A 22 -10.43 -8.99 3.95
N PRO A 23 -10.31 -9.86 4.98
CA PRO A 23 -9.66 -9.47 6.22
C PRO A 23 -8.14 -9.30 6.07
N GLU A 24 -7.45 -10.21 5.37
CA GLU A 24 -5.99 -10.12 5.14
C GLU A 24 -5.63 -8.96 4.19
N PHE A 25 -6.49 -8.73 3.20
CA PHE A 25 -6.39 -7.57 2.30
C PHE A 25 -6.51 -6.28 3.10
N ARG A 26 -7.54 -6.17 3.95
CA ARG A 26 -7.79 -5.00 4.77
C ARG A 26 -6.65 -4.75 5.76
N ASP A 27 -6.11 -5.79 6.37
CA ASP A 27 -4.99 -5.67 7.31
C ASP A 27 -3.71 -5.19 6.60
N SER A 28 -3.39 -5.78 5.44
CA SER A 28 -2.25 -5.39 4.61
C SER A 28 -2.34 -3.93 4.15
N VAL A 29 -3.50 -3.51 3.64
CA VAL A 29 -3.73 -2.11 3.24
C VAL A 29 -3.67 -1.17 4.45
N SER A 30 -4.28 -1.55 5.58
CA SER A 30 -4.25 -0.74 6.80
C SER A 30 -2.82 -0.56 7.33
N ARG A 31 -2.01 -1.63 7.33
CA ARG A 31 -0.62 -1.59 7.75
C ARG A 31 0.21 -0.70 6.84
N SER A 32 0.06 -0.83 5.53
CA SER A 32 0.78 0.01 4.56
C SER A 32 0.37 1.48 4.63
N PHE A 33 -0.93 1.77 4.87
CA PHE A 33 -1.40 3.13 5.11
C PHE A 33 -0.77 3.73 6.37
N LYS A 34 -0.77 2.98 7.49
CA LYS A 34 -0.15 3.43 8.76
C LYS A 34 1.34 3.69 8.58
N LEU A 35 2.05 2.82 7.86
CA LEU A 35 3.46 3.01 7.54
C LEU A 35 3.67 4.28 6.72
N GLY A 36 2.90 4.46 5.63
CA GLY A 36 2.96 5.66 4.80
C GLY A 36 2.70 6.95 5.58
N ALA A 37 1.68 6.94 6.44
CA ALA A 37 1.35 8.09 7.28
C ALA A 37 2.46 8.37 8.30
N SER A 38 3.06 7.35 8.92
CA SER A 38 4.13 7.51 9.91
C SER A 38 5.45 8.01 9.32
N VAL A 39 5.82 7.52 8.13
CA VAL A 39 7.06 7.90 7.43
C VAL A 39 6.88 9.23 6.69
N GLY A 40 5.66 9.53 6.24
CA GLY A 40 5.36 10.74 5.49
C GLY A 40 5.54 12.03 6.28
N VAL A 41 5.30 12.00 7.60
CA VAL A 41 5.45 13.18 8.47
C VAL A 41 6.90 13.65 8.56
N PRO A 42 7.88 12.82 8.97
CA PRO A 42 9.29 13.25 9.03
C PRO A 42 9.84 13.59 7.63
N CYS A 43 9.49 12.83 6.59
CA CYS A 43 9.88 13.16 5.23
C CYS A 43 9.33 14.51 4.76
N GLY A 44 8.05 14.79 5.04
CA GLY A 44 7.41 16.04 4.66
C GLY A 44 8.04 17.24 5.34
N LEU A 45 8.28 17.15 6.65
CA LEU A 45 8.96 18.20 7.42
C LEU A 45 10.39 18.45 6.93
N TYR A 46 11.16 17.40 6.66
CA TYR A 46 12.53 17.53 6.16
C TYR A 46 12.60 18.19 4.78
N VAL A 47 11.77 17.74 3.83
CA VAL A 47 11.73 18.30 2.47
C VAL A 47 11.25 19.75 2.51
N ALA A 48 10.20 20.05 3.29
CA ALA A 48 9.69 21.40 3.43
C ALA A 48 10.72 22.36 4.05
N TYR A 49 11.45 21.91 5.09
CA TYR A 49 12.52 22.68 5.73
C TYR A 49 13.65 22.97 4.74
N LYS A 50 14.10 21.94 3.99
CA LYS A 50 15.20 22.09 3.02
C LYS A 50 14.87 23.04 1.87
N HIS A 51 13.62 23.07 1.40
CA HIS A 51 13.23 23.88 0.24
C HIS A 51 12.73 25.28 0.57
N HIS A 52 12.14 25.52 1.75
CA HIS A 52 11.48 26.78 2.06
C HIS A 52 11.91 27.42 3.39
N GLY A 53 12.79 26.77 4.15
CA GLY A 53 13.30 27.29 5.42
C GLY A 53 12.17 27.68 6.38
N PHE A 54 12.17 28.95 6.81
CA PHE A 54 11.22 29.49 7.79
C PHE A 54 9.95 30.13 7.19
N ASN A 55 9.72 30.04 5.88
CA ASN A 55 8.45 30.52 5.33
C ASN A 55 7.32 29.57 5.73
N VAL A 56 6.64 29.90 6.83
CA VAL A 56 5.65 29.03 7.51
C VAL A 56 4.54 28.57 6.57
N ARG A 57 4.04 29.45 5.68
CA ARG A 57 2.97 29.11 4.74
C ARG A 57 3.42 28.09 3.69
N ALA A 58 4.61 28.29 3.13
CA ALA A 58 5.19 27.37 2.15
C ALA A 58 5.61 26.04 2.81
N PHE A 59 6.12 26.11 4.04
CA PHE A 59 6.53 24.97 4.84
C PHE A 59 5.36 24.03 5.14
N VAL A 60 4.25 24.55 5.67
CA VAL A 60 3.06 23.75 5.99
C VAL A 60 2.47 23.14 4.72
N GLY A 61 2.32 23.94 3.65
CA GLY A 61 1.76 23.45 2.40
C GLY A 61 2.57 22.29 1.79
N LYS A 62 3.90 22.40 1.77
CA LYS A 62 4.77 21.33 1.24
C LYS A 62 4.85 20.12 2.16
N SER A 63 4.86 20.33 3.48
CA SER A 63 4.87 19.23 4.45
C SER A 63 3.63 18.36 4.29
N VAL A 64 2.45 18.99 4.17
CA VAL A 64 1.17 18.28 3.96
C VAL A 64 1.14 17.60 2.59
N ALA A 65 1.57 18.27 1.53
CA ALA A 65 1.61 17.69 0.19
C ALA A 65 2.51 16.44 0.14
N MET A 66 3.68 16.51 0.77
CA MET A 66 4.63 15.39 0.81
C MET A 66 4.14 14.24 1.70
N TRP A 67 3.50 14.56 2.82
CA TRP A 67 2.84 13.58 3.68
C TRP A 67 1.71 12.83 2.93
N MET A 68 0.87 13.56 2.19
CA MET A 68 -0.18 12.96 1.38
C MET A 68 0.41 12.08 0.26
N ALA A 69 1.42 12.56 -0.45
CA ALA A 69 2.07 11.82 -1.53
C ALA A 69 2.70 10.51 -1.03
N THR A 70 3.45 10.56 0.07
CA THR A 70 4.05 9.37 0.70
C THR A 70 2.98 8.40 1.18
N THR A 71 1.94 8.88 1.87
CA THR A 71 0.82 8.04 2.32
C THR A 71 0.12 7.36 1.14
N MET A 72 -0.14 8.08 0.04
CA MET A 72 -0.72 7.52 -1.17
C MET A 72 0.20 6.47 -1.81
N CYS A 73 1.49 6.73 -1.95
CA CYS A 73 2.44 5.77 -2.52
C CYS A 73 2.47 4.45 -1.73
N PHE A 74 2.61 4.52 -0.41
CA PHE A 74 2.59 3.33 0.44
C PHE A 74 1.24 2.62 0.43
N SER A 75 0.13 3.35 0.33
CA SER A 75 -1.20 2.75 0.19
C SER A 75 -1.35 1.98 -1.13
N CYS A 76 -0.87 2.54 -2.25
CA CYS A 76 -0.85 1.84 -3.54
C CYS A 76 0.02 0.58 -3.49
N LEU A 77 1.21 0.66 -2.87
CA LEU A 77 2.05 -0.51 -2.65
C LEU A 77 1.33 -1.56 -1.79
N GLY A 78 0.63 -1.13 -0.74
CA GLY A 78 -0.20 -2.00 0.09
C GLY A 78 -1.29 -2.70 -0.69
N ILE A 79 -2.00 -2.00 -1.58
CA ILE A 79 -3.03 -2.60 -2.44
C ILE A 79 -2.41 -3.63 -3.38
N ILE A 80 -1.29 -3.31 -4.04
CA ILE A 80 -0.61 -4.23 -4.95
C ILE A 80 -0.15 -5.49 -4.21
N THR A 81 0.52 -5.33 -3.06
CA THR A 81 0.98 -6.47 -2.24
C THR A 81 -0.17 -7.29 -1.69
N ALA A 82 -1.23 -6.65 -1.20
CA ALA A 82 -2.41 -7.33 -0.69
C ALA A 82 -3.12 -8.12 -1.81
N THR A 83 -3.24 -7.52 -3.00
CA THR A 83 -3.79 -8.17 -4.19
C THR A 83 -2.94 -9.35 -4.62
N TYR A 84 -1.60 -9.19 -4.64
CA TYR A 84 -0.68 -10.28 -4.96
C TYR A 84 -0.79 -11.43 -3.97
N ASN A 85 -0.84 -11.15 -2.66
CA ASN A 85 -0.97 -12.17 -1.63
C ASN A 85 -2.33 -12.88 -1.68
N CYS A 86 -3.41 -12.17 -1.99
CA CYS A 86 -4.76 -12.74 -2.16
C CYS A 86 -4.89 -13.57 -3.46
N LEU A 87 -4.23 -13.17 -4.54
CA LEU A 87 -4.18 -13.93 -5.79
C LEU A 87 -3.18 -15.09 -5.72
N ARG A 88 -2.24 -15.08 -4.79
CA ARG A 88 -1.31 -16.19 -4.59
C ARG A 88 -2.01 -17.29 -3.81
N VAL A 89 -2.80 -18.09 -4.53
CA VAL A 89 -3.28 -19.39 -4.07
C VAL A 89 -2.06 -20.20 -3.62
N LYS A 90 -1.86 -20.34 -2.31
CA LYS A 90 -0.85 -21.24 -1.76
C LYS A 90 -1.38 -22.65 -1.92
N MET A 91 -0.95 -23.34 -2.99
CA MET A 91 -1.06 -24.80 -3.13
C MET A 91 0.24 -25.45 -2.69
#